data_AF-A0A7R9I3M3-F1
#
_entry.id   AF-A0A7R9I3M3-F1
#
_cell.length_a   1.000
_cell.length_b   1.000
_cell.length_c   1.000
_cell.angle_alpha   90.00
_cell.angle_beta   90.00
_cell.angle_gamma   90.00
#
_symmetry.space_group_name_H-M   'P 1'
#
loop_
_entity.id
_entity.type
_entity.pdbx_description
1 polymer ?
#
loop_
_entity_poly.entity_id
_entity_poly.type
_entity_poly.pdbx_seq_one_letter_code
_entity_poly.pdbx_strand_id
1 'polypeptide(L)'
;MLQQLHVTDTEEYTDRGGRWLPEFFADFRRRFISLLGYQFSRFVPALALSVIQNKACKIPVKDLSKEELDAYMTNYDVKRLEMYSNNMADYHLVMDLLPALSKLYFLNLMGSTHLSAVQAAILLGLGLQHKTVDILSSELELPSSQLLGLFNRTVRRCVQYLNGVMEHSVEKGMVQPQADGSALNPVAKSMHQELEEVAKELKVKQKAELDKLKKENLAQYAIKGSDEDWGKILASKSSRSIVSVKSGEKRIAEEEPKIENTFKKKKTKKRFDT
;
A
#
# COMPACT_ATOMS: atom_id res chain seq x y z
N MET A 1 61.80 -47.55 -33.71
CA MET A 1 60.37 -47.43 -34.06
C MET A 1 59.57 -47.69 -32.80
N LEU A 2 59.01 -46.65 -32.19
CA LEU A 2 58.08 -46.77 -31.07
C LEU A 2 56.73 -46.24 -31.56
N GLN A 3 55.73 -47.12 -31.55
CA GLN A 3 54.36 -46.84 -31.97
C GLN A 3 53.75 -45.74 -31.10
N GLN A 4 53.17 -44.72 -31.75
CA GLN A 4 52.33 -43.72 -31.11
C GLN A 4 51.09 -44.39 -30.55
N LEU A 5 50.90 -44.32 -29.23
CA LEU A 5 49.63 -44.58 -28.59
C LEU A 5 48.66 -43.47 -29.03
N HIS A 6 47.70 -43.84 -29.86
CA HIS A 6 46.52 -43.04 -30.14
C HIS A 6 45.78 -42.84 -28.82
N VAL A 7 45.91 -41.65 -28.23
CA VAL A 7 45.02 -41.18 -27.17
C VAL A 7 43.73 -40.73 -27.85
N THR A 8 42.86 -41.69 -28.16
CA THR A 8 41.47 -41.46 -28.54
C THR A 8 40.60 -41.57 -27.31
N ASP A 9 40.76 -40.63 -26.37
CA ASP A 9 39.88 -40.46 -25.19
C ASP A 9 39.84 -38.98 -24.75
N THR A 10 39.82 -38.05 -25.72
CA THR A 10 39.71 -36.60 -25.47
C THR A 10 38.31 -36.04 -25.67
N GLU A 11 37.27 -36.87 -25.71
CA GLU A 11 35.92 -36.41 -26.02
C GLU A 11 34.86 -37.02 -25.11
N GLU A 12 34.99 -36.91 -23.77
CA GLU A 12 33.82 -37.13 -22.88
C GLU A 12 33.94 -36.59 -21.43
N TYR A 13 34.93 -35.72 -21.12
CA TYR A 13 35.10 -35.16 -19.76
C TYR A 13 34.60 -33.72 -19.57
N THR A 14 34.01 -33.10 -20.59
CA THR A 14 33.76 -31.64 -20.59
C THR A 14 32.42 -31.21 -19.99
N ASP A 15 31.44 -32.09 -19.79
CA ASP A 15 30.07 -31.63 -19.43
C ASP A 15 29.71 -31.73 -17.93
N ARG A 16 30.33 -32.66 -17.17
CA ARG A 16 30.14 -32.74 -15.70
C ARG A 16 31.28 -32.14 -14.87
N GLY A 17 32.49 -32.04 -15.44
CA GLY A 17 33.67 -31.52 -14.75
C GLY A 17 33.68 -29.99 -14.56
N GLY A 18 32.85 -29.24 -15.28
CA GLY A 18 32.80 -27.78 -15.20
C GLY A 18 31.74 -27.20 -14.27
N ARG A 19 30.71 -27.97 -13.89
CA ARG A 19 29.55 -27.47 -13.11
C ARG A 19 29.77 -27.46 -11.59
N TRP A 20 30.62 -28.33 -11.06
CA TRP A 20 30.86 -28.41 -9.61
C TRP A 20 31.52 -27.13 -9.06
N LEU A 21 32.36 -26.45 -9.84
CA LEU A 21 33.10 -25.28 -9.39
C LEU A 21 32.17 -24.06 -9.18
N PRO A 22 31.28 -23.69 -10.13
CA PRO A 22 30.26 -22.68 -9.88
C PRO A 22 29.32 -23.02 -8.73
N GLU A 23 28.89 -24.27 -8.60
CA GLU A 23 28.00 -24.73 -7.52
C GLU A 23 28.70 -24.67 -6.15
N PHE A 24 29.95 -25.12 -6.07
CA PHE A 24 30.80 -24.99 -4.89
C PHE A 24 31.05 -23.52 -4.53
N PHE A 25 31.34 -22.67 -5.52
CA PHE A 25 31.58 -21.26 -5.30
C PHE A 25 30.30 -20.54 -4.81
N ALA A 26 29.12 -20.91 -5.31
CA ALA A 26 27.85 -20.38 -4.82
C ALA A 26 27.61 -20.72 -3.34
N ASP A 27 27.87 -21.96 -2.93
CA ASP A 27 27.78 -22.38 -1.53
C ASP A 27 28.84 -21.69 -0.65
N PHE A 28 30.09 -21.65 -1.11
CA PHE A 28 31.18 -20.92 -0.44
C PHE A 28 30.80 -19.45 -0.21
N ARG A 29 30.30 -18.76 -1.25
CA ARG A 29 29.89 -17.36 -1.18
C ARG A 29 28.79 -17.16 -0.12
N ARG A 30 27.77 -18.02 -0.11
CA ARG A 30 26.69 -17.96 0.89
C ARG A 30 27.21 -18.14 2.32
N ARG A 31 28.12 -19.09 2.55
CA ARG A 31 28.74 -19.32 3.86
C ARG A 31 29.67 -18.17 4.25
N PHE A 32 30.46 -17.67 3.32
CA PHE A 32 31.37 -16.55 3.55
C PHE A 32 30.61 -15.28 3.96
N ILE A 33 29.51 -14.94 3.27
CA ILE A 33 28.61 -13.85 3.64
C ILE A 33 28.09 -14.00 5.07
N SER A 34 27.75 -15.23 5.48
CA SER A 34 27.26 -15.50 6.84
C SER A 34 28.37 -15.37 7.88
N LEU A 35 29.62 -15.64 7.51
CA LEU A 35 30.79 -15.57 8.40
C LEU A 35 31.42 -14.17 8.50
N LEU A 36 31.06 -13.24 7.60
CA LEU A 36 31.60 -11.87 7.56
C LEU A 36 31.35 -11.05 8.82
N GLY A 37 30.25 -11.32 9.53
CA GLY A 37 29.95 -10.66 10.81
C GLY A 37 30.72 -11.22 12.00
N TYR A 38 31.44 -12.35 11.83
CA TYR A 38 32.19 -13.01 12.91
C TYR A 38 33.68 -12.68 12.81
N GLN A 39 34.55 -13.68 12.68
CA GLN A 39 36.01 -13.47 12.65
C GLN A 39 36.49 -12.69 11.42
N PHE A 40 35.73 -12.74 10.32
CA PHE A 40 36.05 -12.02 9.09
C PHE A 40 35.60 -10.54 9.11
N SER A 41 35.01 -10.07 10.21
CA SER A 41 34.76 -8.64 10.44
C SER A 41 36.07 -7.85 10.49
N ARG A 42 37.18 -8.49 10.89
CA ARG A 42 38.51 -7.88 10.97
C ARG A 42 39.16 -7.62 9.60
N PHE A 43 38.64 -8.22 8.53
CA PHE A 43 39.23 -8.05 7.20
C PHE A 43 38.87 -6.70 6.60
N VAL A 44 39.79 -6.13 5.83
CA VAL A 44 39.53 -4.92 5.05
C VAL A 44 38.40 -5.21 4.04
N PRO A 45 37.37 -4.35 3.93
CA PRO A 45 36.21 -4.57 3.07
C PRO A 45 36.58 -4.82 1.61
N ALA A 46 37.64 -4.18 1.10
CA ALA A 46 38.14 -4.41 -0.25
C ALA A 46 38.59 -5.87 -0.47
N LEU A 47 39.23 -6.50 0.53
CA LEU A 47 39.63 -7.91 0.48
C LEU A 47 38.41 -8.83 0.53
N ALA A 48 37.47 -8.55 1.44
CA ALA A 48 36.24 -9.35 1.51
C ALA A 48 35.43 -9.25 0.21
N LEU A 49 35.42 -8.09 -0.44
CA LEU A 49 34.77 -7.88 -1.72
C LEU A 49 35.42 -8.68 -2.85
N SER A 50 36.75 -8.74 -2.91
CA SER A 50 37.45 -9.51 -3.95
C SER A 50 37.23 -11.01 -3.82
N VAL A 51 37.09 -11.52 -2.59
CA VAL A 51 36.75 -12.93 -2.32
C VAL A 51 35.32 -13.26 -2.80
N ILE A 52 34.37 -12.34 -2.60
CA ILE A 52 32.98 -12.51 -3.06
C ILE A 52 32.86 -12.35 -4.58
N GLN A 53 33.59 -11.40 -5.17
CA GLN A 53 33.54 -11.07 -6.60
C GLN A 53 34.58 -11.86 -7.40
N ASN A 54 34.38 -13.17 -7.54
CA ASN A 54 35.23 -13.99 -8.39
C ASN A 54 34.79 -13.90 -9.87
N LYS A 55 35.64 -13.33 -10.73
CA LYS A 55 35.38 -13.20 -12.18
C LYS A 55 35.37 -14.54 -12.93
N ALA A 56 35.98 -15.58 -12.37
CA ALA A 56 36.07 -16.89 -13.00
C ALA A 56 34.76 -17.69 -12.90
N CYS A 57 33.94 -17.43 -11.89
CA CYS A 57 32.68 -18.15 -11.66
C CYS A 57 31.48 -17.21 -11.84
N LYS A 58 30.78 -17.33 -12.97
CA LYS A 58 29.53 -16.58 -13.20
C LYS A 58 28.37 -17.29 -12.49
N ILE A 59 27.95 -16.73 -11.35
CA ILE A 59 26.76 -17.19 -10.64
C ILE A 59 25.53 -16.59 -11.34
N PRO A 60 24.49 -17.38 -11.65
CA PRO A 60 23.27 -16.86 -12.27
C PRO A 60 22.63 -15.81 -11.37
N VAL A 61 22.17 -14.73 -11.99
CA VAL A 61 21.39 -13.68 -11.34
C VAL A 61 19.95 -14.18 -11.21
N LYS A 62 19.36 -14.02 -10.03
CA LYS A 62 17.96 -14.34 -9.78
C LYS A 62 17.22 -13.05 -9.48
N ASP A 63 16.07 -12.84 -10.11
CA ASP A 63 15.20 -11.73 -9.77
C ASP A 63 14.36 -12.07 -8.54
N LEU A 64 14.25 -11.11 -7.62
CA LEU A 64 13.50 -11.26 -6.39
C LEU A 64 12.00 -11.20 -6.66
N SER A 65 11.25 -12.17 -6.13
CA SER A 65 9.78 -12.10 -6.10
C SER A 65 9.30 -11.28 -4.89
N LYS A 66 8.07 -10.75 -4.95
CA LYS A 66 7.48 -10.01 -3.82
C LYS A 66 7.36 -10.89 -2.57
N GLU A 67 6.96 -12.15 -2.73
CA GLU A 67 6.82 -13.10 -1.60
C GLU A 67 8.17 -13.35 -0.90
N GLU A 68 9.25 -13.47 -1.67
CA GLU A 68 10.59 -13.57 -1.11
C GLU A 68 11.02 -12.26 -0.44
N LEU A 69 10.70 -11.10 -1.01
CA LEU A 69 11.00 -9.80 -0.40
C LEU A 69 10.30 -9.64 0.96
N ASP A 70 9.01 -9.98 1.04
CA ASP A 70 8.21 -9.90 2.27
C ASP A 70 8.77 -10.81 3.38
N ALA A 71 9.53 -11.86 3.04
CA ALA A 71 10.21 -12.72 4.01
C ALA A 71 11.47 -12.07 4.64
N TYR A 72 12.09 -11.11 3.96
CA TYR A 72 13.27 -10.41 4.44
C TYR A 72 12.97 -9.03 5.03
N MET A 73 12.02 -8.29 4.44
CA MET A 73 11.74 -6.90 4.78
C MET A 73 10.25 -6.61 4.68
N THR A 74 9.72 -5.83 5.62
CA THR A 74 8.33 -5.38 5.55
C THR A 74 8.20 -4.15 4.65
N ASN A 75 6.99 -3.86 4.18
CA ASN A 75 6.69 -2.60 3.47
C ASN A 75 7.05 -1.35 4.28
N TYR A 76 7.03 -1.43 5.61
CA TYR A 76 7.43 -0.33 6.48
C TYR A 76 8.95 -0.12 6.46
N ASP A 77 9.72 -1.20 6.38
CA ASP A 77 11.18 -1.14 6.29
C ASP A 77 11.63 -0.52 4.96
N VAL A 78 10.95 -0.85 3.86
CA VAL A 78 11.22 -0.21 2.56
C VAL A 78 10.95 1.29 2.63
N LYS A 79 9.85 1.71 3.28
CA LYS A 79 9.56 3.13 3.54
C LYS A 79 10.63 3.81 4.40
N ARG A 80 11.16 3.13 5.43
CA ARG A 80 12.28 3.65 6.24
C ARG A 80 13.54 3.88 5.39
N LEU A 81 13.87 2.92 4.53
CA LEU A 81 14.97 3.07 3.57
C LEU A 81 14.74 4.23 2.60
N GLU A 82 13.50 4.42 2.15
CA GLU A 82 13.13 5.54 1.28
C GLU A 82 13.29 6.89 2.00
N MET A 83 12.84 7.01 3.26
CA MET A 83 13.02 8.21 4.07
C MET A 83 14.49 8.59 4.21
N TYR A 84 15.37 7.61 4.46
CA TYR A 84 16.81 7.83 4.48
C TYR A 84 17.35 8.25 3.10
N SER A 85 16.96 7.56 2.02
CA SER A 85 17.40 7.87 0.66
C SER A 85 17.02 9.28 0.18
N ASN A 86 15.95 9.85 0.76
CA ASN A 86 15.48 11.20 0.51
C ASN A 86 16.02 12.22 1.52
N ASN A 87 17.01 11.84 2.35
CA ASN A 87 17.64 12.68 3.38
C ASN A 87 16.65 13.22 4.43
N MET A 88 15.52 12.54 4.65
CA MET A 88 14.53 12.90 5.67
C MET A 88 14.83 12.27 7.03
N ALA A 89 15.72 11.28 7.07
CA ALA A 89 16.11 10.55 8.27
C ALA A 89 17.62 10.34 8.34
N ASP A 90 18.11 10.11 9.55
CA ASP A 90 19.51 9.75 9.82
C ASP A 90 19.79 8.27 9.49
N TYR A 91 21.04 7.92 9.20
CA TYR A 91 21.44 6.56 8.84
C TYR A 91 21.23 5.55 9.96
N HIS A 92 21.27 5.97 11.23
CA HIS A 92 20.99 5.09 12.36
C HIS A 92 19.57 4.47 12.28
N LEU A 93 18.62 5.16 11.63
CA LEU A 93 17.26 4.65 11.44
C LEU A 93 17.22 3.43 10.51
N VAL A 94 18.23 3.20 9.66
CA VAL A 94 18.21 2.09 8.69
C VAL A 94 19.21 0.99 9.01
N MET A 95 20.10 1.18 10.00
CA MET A 95 21.21 0.27 10.33
C MET A 95 20.78 -1.19 10.57
N ASP A 96 19.62 -1.40 11.18
CA ASP A 96 19.02 -2.72 11.41
C ASP A 96 18.62 -3.46 10.13
N LEU A 97 18.36 -2.70 9.05
CA LEU A 97 17.93 -3.23 7.76
C LEU A 97 19.10 -3.55 6.82
N LEU A 98 20.29 -2.97 7.05
CA LEU A 98 21.48 -3.18 6.21
C LEU A 98 21.89 -4.65 6.09
N PRO A 99 21.86 -5.50 7.14
CA PRO A 99 22.27 -6.89 7.01
C PRO A 99 21.38 -7.65 6.02
N ALA A 100 20.07 -7.42 6.04
CA ALA A 100 19.13 -8.01 5.09
C ALA A 100 19.37 -7.47 3.67
N LEU A 101 19.48 -6.15 3.53
CA LEU A 101 19.72 -5.48 2.25
C LEU A 101 21.03 -5.96 1.59
N SER A 102 22.09 -6.09 2.39
CA SER A 102 23.40 -6.53 1.92
C SER A 102 23.39 -8.00 1.53
N LYS A 103 22.68 -8.87 2.27
CA LYS A 103 22.51 -10.28 1.88
C LYS A 103 21.80 -10.40 0.53
N LEU A 104 20.72 -9.66 0.31
CA LEU A 104 20.01 -9.65 -0.97
C LEU A 104 20.92 -9.24 -2.13
N TYR A 105 21.71 -8.17 -1.94
CA TYR A 105 22.67 -7.71 -2.94
C TYR A 105 23.78 -8.75 -3.20
N PHE A 106 24.48 -9.18 -2.15
CA PHE A 106 25.61 -10.10 -2.25
C PHE A 106 25.21 -11.55 -2.50
N LEU A 107 23.92 -11.90 -2.58
CA LEU A 107 23.45 -13.20 -3.08
C LEU A 107 22.96 -13.13 -4.54
N ASN A 108 23.20 -12.01 -5.24
CA ASN A 108 22.70 -11.76 -6.60
C ASN A 108 21.17 -11.91 -6.74
N LEU A 109 20.44 -11.55 -5.67
CA LEU A 109 18.97 -11.53 -5.68
C LEU A 109 18.42 -10.19 -6.19
N MET A 110 19.26 -9.17 -6.28
CA MET A 110 18.87 -7.83 -6.75
C MET A 110 19.04 -7.63 -8.26
N GLY A 111 18.90 -8.68 -9.06
CA GLY A 111 18.87 -8.56 -10.53
C GLY A 111 20.10 -7.87 -11.12
N SER A 112 19.85 -6.94 -12.05
CA SER A 112 20.85 -6.14 -12.77
C SER A 112 21.40 -4.93 -11.99
N THR A 113 21.15 -4.84 -10.69
CA THR A 113 21.67 -3.72 -9.90
C THR A 113 23.18 -3.81 -9.74
N HIS A 114 23.90 -2.88 -10.36
CA HIS A 114 25.34 -2.77 -10.22
C HIS A 114 25.71 -1.60 -9.30
N LEU A 115 26.54 -1.89 -8.30
CA LEU A 115 27.17 -0.91 -7.44
C LEU A 115 28.62 -0.75 -7.86
N SER A 116 29.16 0.47 -7.72
CA SER A 116 30.59 0.68 -7.83
C SER A 116 31.34 -0.15 -6.79
N ALA A 117 32.60 -0.54 -7.05
CA ALA A 117 33.40 -1.31 -6.10
C ALA A 117 33.46 -0.64 -4.71
N VAL A 118 33.61 0.68 -4.66
CA VAL A 118 33.62 1.45 -3.40
C VAL A 118 32.26 1.40 -2.70
N GLN A 119 31.16 1.53 -3.46
CA GLN A 119 29.79 1.45 -2.92
C GLN A 119 29.48 0.05 -2.36
N ALA A 120 29.88 -1.00 -3.08
CA ALA A 120 29.76 -2.37 -2.63
C ALA A 120 30.62 -2.62 -1.38
N ALA A 121 31.86 -2.13 -1.33
CA ALA A 121 32.70 -2.23 -0.14
C ALA A 121 32.09 -1.53 1.09
N ILE A 122 31.46 -0.36 0.89
CA ILE A 122 30.77 0.34 1.97
C ILE A 122 29.55 -0.46 2.47
N LEU A 123 28.73 -0.97 1.56
CA LEU A 123 27.58 -1.82 1.90
C LEU A 123 28.03 -3.10 2.64
N LEU A 124 29.13 -3.71 2.19
CA LEU A 124 29.73 -4.88 2.83
C LEU A 124 30.21 -4.59 4.26
N GLY A 125 30.94 -3.49 4.42
CA GLY A 125 31.54 -3.07 5.69
C GLY A 125 30.47 -2.75 6.75
N LEU A 126 29.48 -1.93 6.39
CA LEU A 126 28.42 -1.55 7.33
C LEU A 126 27.41 -2.69 7.55
N GLY A 127 27.03 -3.40 6.49
CA GLY A 127 25.92 -4.36 6.55
C GLY A 127 26.31 -5.77 6.94
N LEU A 128 27.41 -6.32 6.41
CA LEU A 128 27.82 -7.71 6.66
C LEU A 128 28.97 -7.84 7.66
N GLN A 129 29.88 -6.87 7.72
CA GLN A 129 30.99 -6.87 8.70
C GLN A 129 30.65 -6.09 9.98
N HIS A 130 29.53 -5.36 10.01
CA HIS A 130 29.06 -4.56 11.14
C HIS A 130 30.10 -3.56 11.67
N LYS A 131 30.92 -2.99 10.78
CA LYS A 131 31.89 -1.96 11.15
C LYS A 131 31.21 -0.63 11.42
N THR A 132 31.79 0.16 12.31
CA THR A 132 31.38 1.55 12.50
C THR A 132 31.82 2.40 11.31
N VAL A 133 31.16 3.53 11.12
CA VAL A 133 31.49 4.49 10.06
C VAL A 133 32.93 4.99 10.20
N ASP A 134 33.42 5.19 11.43
CA ASP A 134 34.77 5.68 11.69
C ASP A 134 35.85 4.67 11.29
N ILE A 135 35.67 3.40 11.65
CA ILE A 135 36.59 2.32 11.25
C ILE A 135 36.62 2.23 9.72
N LEU A 136 35.44 2.23 9.11
CA LEU A 136 35.32 2.12 7.66
C LEU A 136 35.89 3.34 6.92
N SER A 137 35.78 4.53 7.50
CA SER A 137 36.41 5.77 7.03
C SER A 137 37.94 5.65 7.03
N SER A 138 38.52 5.08 8.09
CA SER A 138 39.96 4.86 8.18
C SER A 138 40.49 3.80 7.21
N GLU A 139 39.74 2.71 7.00
CA GLU A 139 40.17 1.60 6.12
C GLU A 139 40.02 1.92 4.63
N LEU A 140 39.04 2.75 4.26
CA LEU A 140 38.83 3.18 2.88
C LEU A 140 39.57 4.49 2.56
N GLU A 141 40.19 5.14 3.55
CA GLU A 141 40.84 6.44 3.42
C GLU A 141 39.90 7.53 2.87
N LEU A 142 38.64 7.51 3.31
CA LEU A 142 37.59 8.44 2.88
C LEU A 142 37.04 9.22 4.07
N PRO A 143 36.79 10.54 3.96
CA PRO A 143 36.09 11.29 4.99
C PRO A 143 34.70 10.71 5.29
N SER A 144 34.29 10.69 6.57
CA SER A 144 33.00 10.12 7.00
C SER A 144 31.79 10.73 6.28
N SER A 145 31.84 12.02 5.95
CA SER A 145 30.79 12.71 5.18
C SER A 145 30.64 12.16 3.75
N GLN A 146 31.77 11.88 3.07
CA GLN A 146 31.77 11.29 1.73
C GLN A 146 31.30 9.83 1.78
N LEU A 147 31.73 9.07 2.78
CA LEU A 147 31.29 7.70 3.01
C LEU A 147 29.77 7.63 3.16
N LEU A 148 29.18 8.47 4.02
CA LEU A 148 27.73 8.53 4.19
C LEU A 148 27.00 9.01 2.92
N GLY A 149 27.59 9.93 2.15
CA GLY A 149 27.04 10.33 0.85
C GLY A 149 27.03 9.19 -0.18
N LEU A 150 28.09 8.39 -0.23
CA LEU A 150 28.16 7.19 -1.09
C LEU A 150 27.23 6.09 -0.60
N PHE A 151 27.09 5.93 0.72
CA PHE A 151 26.15 5.02 1.33
C PHE A 151 24.70 5.39 0.98
N ASN A 152 24.31 6.66 1.10
CA ASN A 152 23.00 7.15 0.70
C ASN A 152 22.69 6.86 -0.78
N ARG A 153 23.64 7.11 -1.69
CA ARG A 153 23.51 6.76 -3.12
C ARG A 153 23.33 5.25 -3.34
N THR A 154 23.96 4.44 -2.50
CA THR A 154 23.85 2.97 -2.55
C THR A 154 22.46 2.52 -2.10
N VAL A 155 21.98 3.03 -0.95
CA VAL A 155 20.62 2.75 -0.47
C VAL A 155 19.58 3.19 -1.48
N ARG A 156 19.74 4.36 -2.09
CA ARG A 156 18.81 4.86 -3.13
C ARG A 156 18.70 3.89 -4.31
N ARG A 157 19.80 3.31 -4.79
CA ARG A 157 19.78 2.29 -5.86
C ARG A 157 19.07 1.02 -5.41
N CYS A 158 19.32 0.56 -4.18
CA CYS A 158 18.63 -0.60 -3.65
C CYS A 158 17.12 -0.36 -3.52
N VAL A 159 16.71 0.80 -2.98
CA VAL A 159 15.29 1.17 -2.85
C VAL A 159 14.60 1.26 -4.21
N GLN A 160 15.25 1.83 -5.23
CA GLN A 160 14.72 1.86 -6.60
C GLN A 160 14.42 0.46 -7.13
N TYR A 161 15.31 -0.51 -6.87
CA TYR A 161 15.08 -1.89 -7.24
C TYR A 161 13.93 -2.54 -6.44
N LEU A 162 13.91 -2.35 -5.12
CA LEU A 162 12.85 -2.90 -4.26
C LEU A 162 11.47 -2.36 -4.65
N ASN A 163 11.37 -1.06 -4.93
CA ASN A 163 10.15 -0.43 -5.44
C ASN A 163 9.73 -1.02 -6.79
N GLY A 164 10.67 -1.22 -7.72
CA GLY A 164 10.38 -1.87 -9.00
C GLY A 164 9.82 -3.30 -8.85
N VAL A 165 10.33 -4.08 -7.88
CA VAL A 165 9.78 -5.42 -7.57
C VAL A 165 8.35 -5.33 -7.03
N MET A 166 8.08 -4.37 -6.14
CA MET A 166 6.72 -4.14 -5.61
C MET A 166 5.75 -3.68 -6.72
N GLU A 167 6.18 -2.73 -7.55
CA GLU A 167 5.41 -2.22 -8.70
C GLU A 167 5.06 -3.34 -9.68
N HIS A 168 6.03 -4.17 -10.06
CA HIS A 168 5.80 -5.30 -10.97
C HIS A 168 4.85 -6.35 -10.37
N SER A 169 4.87 -6.55 -9.05
CA SER A 169 3.89 -7.42 -8.39
C SER A 169 2.48 -6.81 -8.39
N VAL A 170 2.36 -5.50 -8.25
CA VAL A 170 1.08 -4.79 -8.34
C VAL A 170 0.55 -4.84 -9.77
N GLU A 171 1.40 -4.62 -10.77
CA GLU A 171 1.05 -4.73 -12.20
C GLU A 171 0.51 -6.12 -12.54
N LYS A 172 1.17 -7.19 -12.08
CA LYS A 172 0.67 -8.57 -12.24
C LYS A 172 -0.69 -8.80 -11.57
N GLY A 173 -0.95 -8.14 -10.44
CA GLY A 173 -2.23 -8.21 -9.75
C GLY A 173 -3.33 -7.35 -10.40
N MET A 174 -2.95 -6.26 -11.09
CA MET A 174 -3.87 -5.36 -11.79
C MET A 174 -4.22 -5.87 -13.19
N VAL A 175 -3.30 -6.59 -13.86
CA VAL A 175 -3.52 -7.18 -15.18
C VAL A 175 -3.99 -8.62 -15.05
N GLN A 176 -5.25 -8.75 -14.64
CA GLN A 176 -6.16 -9.68 -15.30
C GLN A 176 -7.43 -8.91 -15.63
N PRO A 177 -7.53 -8.26 -16.81
CA PRO A 177 -8.82 -8.24 -17.46
C PRO A 177 -9.18 -9.71 -17.61
N GLN A 178 -10.14 -10.18 -16.82
CA GLN A 178 -10.73 -11.49 -17.07
C GLN A 178 -11.13 -11.48 -18.54
N ALA A 179 -10.37 -12.22 -19.34
CA ALA A 179 -10.73 -12.57 -20.71
C ALA A 179 -11.80 -13.67 -20.70
N ASP A 180 -12.56 -13.79 -19.61
CA ASP A 180 -13.90 -14.34 -19.67
C ASP A 180 -14.76 -13.26 -20.31
N GLY A 181 -15.06 -13.49 -21.59
CA GLY A 181 -15.95 -12.70 -22.42
C GLY A 181 -17.38 -12.60 -21.87
N SER A 182 -17.56 -12.06 -20.68
CA SER A 182 -18.73 -11.24 -20.42
C SER A 182 -18.51 -9.98 -21.25
N ALA A 183 -19.00 -10.05 -22.48
CA ALA A 183 -19.12 -8.91 -23.38
C ALA A 183 -19.36 -7.65 -22.55
N LEU A 184 -18.46 -6.68 -22.67
CA LEU A 184 -18.73 -5.29 -22.35
C LEU A 184 -19.86 -4.86 -23.30
N ASN A 185 -21.08 -5.33 -23.00
CA ASN A 185 -22.27 -4.90 -23.69
C ASN A 185 -22.36 -3.42 -23.39
N PRO A 186 -22.32 -2.54 -24.41
CA PRO A 186 -22.60 -1.14 -24.18
C PRO A 186 -23.94 -1.08 -23.44
N VAL A 187 -23.96 -0.38 -22.32
CA VAL A 187 -25.16 -0.24 -21.50
C VAL A 187 -26.29 0.19 -22.44
N ALA A 188 -27.32 -0.65 -22.59
CA ALA A 188 -28.35 -0.47 -23.61
C ALA A 188 -29.14 0.84 -23.41
N LYS A 189 -29.07 1.42 -22.21
CA LYS A 189 -29.58 2.74 -21.86
C LYS A 189 -28.41 3.63 -21.45
N SER A 190 -28.35 4.84 -21.98
CA SER A 190 -27.37 5.82 -21.49
C SER A 190 -27.72 6.23 -20.05
N MET A 191 -26.72 6.56 -19.23
CA MET A 191 -26.92 7.12 -17.88
C MET A 191 -27.92 8.30 -17.88
N HIS A 192 -27.94 9.10 -18.95
CA HIS A 192 -28.91 10.17 -19.13
C HIS A 192 -30.35 9.67 -19.25
N GLN A 193 -30.57 8.56 -19.94
CA GLN A 193 -31.88 7.98 -20.14
C GLN A 193 -32.44 7.36 -18.86
N GLU A 194 -31.57 6.74 -18.04
CA GLU A 194 -31.95 6.24 -16.70
C GLU A 194 -32.29 7.39 -15.74
N LEU A 195 -31.48 8.46 -15.74
CA LEU A 195 -31.76 9.66 -14.95
C LEU A 195 -33.09 10.32 -15.35
N GLU A 196 -33.40 10.35 -16.65
CA GLU A 196 -34.64 10.92 -17.18
C GLU A 196 -35.87 10.05 -16.82
N GLU A 197 -35.75 8.71 -16.86
CA GLU A 197 -36.79 7.78 -16.41
C GLU A 197 -37.07 7.97 -14.91
N VAL A 198 -36.03 8.00 -14.07
CA VAL A 198 -36.17 8.23 -12.63
C VAL A 198 -36.76 9.62 -12.33
N ALA A 199 -36.37 10.66 -13.08
CA ALA A 199 -36.92 12.00 -12.93
C ALA A 199 -38.42 12.05 -13.29
N LYS A 200 -38.87 11.31 -14.30
CA LYS A 200 -40.28 11.19 -14.65
C LYS A 200 -41.07 10.44 -13.58
N GLU A 201 -40.54 9.34 -13.06
CA GLU A 201 -41.18 8.59 -11.97
C GLU A 201 -41.31 9.42 -10.70
N LEU A 202 -40.28 10.19 -10.33
CA LEU A 202 -40.33 11.11 -9.20
C LEU A 202 -41.36 12.21 -9.40
N LYS A 203 -41.47 12.79 -10.60
CA LYS A 203 -42.50 13.80 -10.90
C LYS A 203 -43.92 13.22 -10.81
N VAL A 204 -44.12 11.98 -11.24
CA VAL A 204 -45.42 11.29 -11.13
C VAL A 204 -45.75 11.02 -9.66
N LYS A 205 -44.79 10.54 -8.87
CA LYS A 205 -44.95 10.34 -7.42
C LYS A 205 -45.25 11.65 -6.70
N GLN A 206 -44.52 12.72 -7.00
CA GLN A 206 -44.76 14.06 -6.45
C GLN A 206 -46.14 14.60 -6.82
N LYS A 207 -46.60 14.42 -8.07
CA LYS A 207 -47.96 14.80 -8.47
C LYS A 207 -49.03 13.98 -7.75
N ALA A 208 -48.83 12.67 -7.61
CA ALA A 208 -49.75 11.81 -6.88
C ALA A 208 -49.81 12.15 -5.38
N GLU A 209 -48.68 12.51 -4.77
CA GLU A 209 -48.63 13.00 -3.39
C GLU A 209 -49.27 14.37 -3.25
N LEU A 210 -49.05 15.30 -4.18
CA LEU A 210 -49.74 16.59 -4.22
C LEU A 210 -51.25 16.44 -4.40
N ASP A 211 -51.70 15.51 -5.24
CA ASP A 211 -53.13 15.27 -5.44
C ASP A 211 -53.76 14.58 -4.22
N LYS A 212 -53.00 13.75 -3.48
CA LYS A 212 -53.43 13.26 -2.16
C LYS A 212 -53.51 14.40 -1.15
N LEU A 213 -52.49 15.27 -1.08
CA LEU A 213 -52.50 16.45 -0.21
C LEU A 213 -53.64 17.43 -0.53
N LYS A 214 -53.98 17.61 -1.82
CA LYS A 214 -55.11 18.45 -2.24
C LYS A 214 -56.48 17.86 -1.90
N LYS A 215 -56.57 16.52 -1.89
CA LYS A 215 -57.79 15.80 -1.46
C LYS A 215 -57.94 15.79 0.05
N GLU A 216 -56.84 15.90 0.78
CA GLU A 216 -56.86 16.11 2.23
C GLU A 216 -57.31 17.55 2.53
N ASN A 217 -58.35 17.69 3.35
CA ASN A 217 -58.93 18.99 3.72
C ASN A 217 -57.97 19.77 4.65
N LEU A 218 -56.99 20.46 4.07
CA LEU A 218 -56.06 21.34 4.77
C LEU A 218 -56.73 22.60 5.36
N ALA A 219 -58.00 22.83 5.04
CA ALA A 219 -58.82 23.91 5.58
C ALA A 219 -58.91 23.90 7.11
N GLN A 220 -58.79 22.73 7.75
CA GLN A 220 -58.80 22.62 9.22
C GLN A 220 -57.54 23.24 9.89
N TYR A 221 -56.45 23.36 9.13
CA TYR A 221 -55.17 23.95 9.54
C TYR A 221 -54.93 25.35 8.96
N ALA A 222 -55.88 25.90 8.20
CA ALA A 222 -55.78 27.26 7.68
C ALA A 222 -55.86 28.26 8.85
N ILE A 223 -54.72 28.86 9.20
CA ILE A 223 -54.66 29.97 10.14
C ILE A 223 -55.19 31.21 9.42
N LYS A 224 -56.44 31.59 9.67
CA LYS A 224 -57.00 32.86 9.17
C LYS A 224 -56.30 34.02 9.89
N GLY A 225 -55.49 34.79 9.17
CA GLY A 225 -54.94 36.07 9.60
C GLY A 225 -54.70 36.94 8.36
N SER A 226 -55.09 38.21 8.40
CA SER A 226 -54.79 39.15 7.30
C SER A 226 -53.30 39.49 7.29
N ASP A 227 -52.73 39.83 6.13
CA ASP A 227 -51.31 40.25 6.02
C ASP A 227 -51.00 41.45 6.95
N GLU A 228 -51.99 42.28 7.23
CA GLU A 228 -51.88 43.42 8.16
C GLU A 228 -51.78 42.97 9.63
N ASP A 229 -52.45 41.88 10.02
CA ASP A 229 -52.37 41.32 11.37
C ASP A 229 -51.03 40.61 11.60
N TRP A 230 -50.53 39.87 10.59
CA TRP A 230 -49.21 39.25 10.64
C TRP A 230 -48.08 40.28 10.70
N GLY A 231 -48.18 41.39 9.95
CA GLY A 231 -47.23 42.49 10.00
C GLY A 231 -47.15 43.15 11.38
N LYS A 232 -48.28 43.36 12.05
CA LYS A 232 -48.34 43.92 13.42
C LYS A 232 -47.73 42.98 14.46
N ILE A 233 -47.94 41.67 14.31
CA ILE A 233 -47.44 40.64 15.24
C ILE A 233 -45.92 40.45 15.11
N LEU A 234 -45.39 40.37 13.87
CA LEU A 234 -43.94 40.25 13.62
C LEU A 234 -43.14 41.51 14.00
N ALA A 235 -43.75 42.70 13.93
CA ALA A 235 -43.10 43.94 14.33
C ALA A 235 -42.96 44.11 15.86
N SER A 236 -43.72 43.35 16.65
CA SER A 236 -43.61 43.38 18.12
C SER A 236 -42.42 42.51 18.58
N LYS A 237 -41.32 43.15 18.99
CA LYS A 237 -40.15 42.48 19.61
C LYS A 237 -40.47 41.98 21.03
N SER A 238 -41.33 40.98 21.17
CA SER A 238 -41.56 40.30 22.45
C SER A 238 -41.05 38.86 22.39
N SER A 239 -40.06 38.54 23.24
CA SER A 239 -39.29 37.30 23.29
C SER A 239 -40.05 36.08 23.84
N ARG A 240 -41.34 35.91 23.52
CA ARG A 240 -42.13 34.73 23.90
C ARG A 240 -42.34 33.83 22.69
N SER A 241 -41.98 32.55 22.80
CA SER A 241 -42.05 31.57 21.69
C SER A 241 -43.47 31.15 21.30
N ILE A 242 -44.50 31.87 21.76
CA ILE A 242 -45.92 31.58 21.54
C ILE A 242 -46.58 32.84 21.01
N VAL A 243 -47.15 32.73 19.80
CA VAL A 243 -47.87 33.78 19.10
C VAL A 243 -49.32 33.32 18.95
N SER A 244 -50.28 34.09 19.49
CA SER A 244 -51.71 33.77 19.37
C SER A 244 -52.38 34.68 18.34
N VAL A 245 -52.98 34.09 17.29
CA VAL A 245 -53.80 34.82 16.31
C VAL A 245 -55.27 34.63 16.69
N LYS A 246 -56.05 35.72 16.69
CA LYS A 246 -57.47 35.69 17.10
C LYS A 246 -58.34 35.06 16.01
N SER A 247 -58.66 33.78 16.16
CA SER A 247 -59.61 33.07 15.28
C SER A 247 -61.03 33.62 15.50
N GLY A 248 -61.51 34.46 14.58
CA GLY A 248 -62.90 34.92 14.56
C GLY A 248 -63.86 33.78 14.18
N GLU A 249 -64.93 33.67 14.95
CA GLU A 249 -66.15 32.87 14.73
C GLU A 249 -66.11 31.36 15.00
N LYS A 250 -67.17 30.92 15.70
CA LYS A 250 -67.39 29.57 16.24
C LYS A 250 -67.55 28.60 15.07
N ARG A 251 -66.67 27.59 14.96
CA ARG A 251 -66.81 26.49 13.99
C ARG A 251 -68.18 25.84 14.20
N ILE A 252 -69.01 25.83 13.15
CA ILE A 252 -70.24 25.04 13.10
C ILE A 252 -69.80 23.57 13.17
N ALA A 253 -70.38 22.84 14.13
CA ALA A 253 -70.13 21.42 14.33
C ALA A 253 -70.69 20.65 13.13
N GLU A 254 -69.80 20.04 12.36
CA GLU A 254 -70.11 18.86 11.55
C GLU A 254 -69.15 17.75 11.97
N GLU A 255 -69.69 16.55 12.04
CA GLU A 255 -69.27 15.40 12.83
C GLU A 255 -67.79 14.99 12.67
N GLU A 256 -67.10 14.81 13.79
CA GLU A 256 -65.76 14.22 13.86
C GLU A 256 -65.80 12.73 13.48
N PRO A 257 -65.02 12.24 12.49
CA PRO A 257 -64.67 10.83 12.47
C PRO A 257 -63.67 10.56 13.60
N LYS A 258 -64.10 9.78 14.59
CA LYS A 258 -63.26 9.29 15.70
C LYS A 258 -62.00 8.60 15.16
N ILE A 259 -60.85 9.22 15.34
CA ILE A 259 -59.54 8.55 15.17
C ILE A 259 -59.17 7.94 16.53
N GLU A 260 -59.40 6.63 16.67
CA GLU A 260 -58.88 5.84 17.78
C GLU A 260 -57.35 5.69 17.66
N ASN A 261 -56.60 6.50 18.41
CA ASN A 261 -55.19 6.22 18.69
C ASN A 261 -55.07 5.51 20.04
N THR A 262 -55.01 4.18 20.05
CA THR A 262 -54.49 3.43 21.19
C THR A 262 -53.17 2.72 20.82
N PHE A 263 -52.07 3.36 21.24
CA PHE A 263 -50.73 2.80 21.29
C PHE A 263 -50.72 1.48 22.10
N LYS A 264 -50.46 0.34 21.44
CA LYS A 264 -50.16 -0.93 22.13
C LYS A 264 -48.71 -0.93 22.64
N LYS A 265 -48.51 -0.60 23.92
CA LYS A 265 -47.29 -0.95 24.67
C LYS A 265 -47.21 -2.48 24.85
N LYS A 266 -46.24 -3.13 24.21
CA LYS A 266 -45.89 -4.54 24.48
C LYS A 266 -45.24 -4.65 25.87
N LYS A 267 -45.88 -5.39 26.78
CA LYS A 267 -45.31 -5.80 28.09
C LYS A 267 -44.33 -6.96 27.87
N THR A 268 -43.06 -6.76 28.20
CA THR A 268 -42.09 -7.84 28.43
C THR A 268 -42.20 -8.30 29.89
N LYS A 269 -42.65 -9.53 30.13
CA LYS A 269 -42.54 -10.23 31.42
C LYS A 269 -41.09 -10.70 31.60
N LYS A 270 -40.39 -10.21 32.63
CA LYS A 270 -39.26 -10.94 33.23
C LYS A 270 -39.71 -11.51 34.56
N ARG A 271 -39.57 -12.83 34.66
CA ARG A 271 -39.79 -13.66 35.86
C ARG A 271 -38.77 -13.28 36.93
N PHE A 272 -39.22 -13.17 38.17
CA PHE A 272 -38.41 -13.31 39.36
C PHE A 272 -38.65 -14.72 39.90
N ASP A 273 -37.59 -15.45 40.19
CA ASP A 273 -37.63 -16.55 41.14
C ASP A 273 -36.36 -16.50 41.98
N THR A 274 -36.60 -16.43 43.30
CA THR A 274 -35.72 -16.57 44.49
C THR A 274 -34.34 -15.93 44.50
#